data_AF-A0A399NS18-F1
#
_entry.id   AF-A0A399NS18-F1
#
_cell.length_a   1.000
_cell.length_b   1.000
_cell.length_c   1.000
_cell.angle_alpha   90.00
_cell.angle_beta   90.00
_cell.angle_gamma   90.00
#
_symmetry.space_group_name_H-M   'P 1'
#
loop_
_entity.id
_entity.type
_entity.pdbx_description
1 polymer ?
#
loop_
_entity_poly.entity_id
_entity_poly.type
_entity_poly.pdbx_seq_one_letter_code
_entity_poly.pdbx_strand_id
1 'polypeptide(L)' 'MTPALVDVILPCLDEEEALPWVLARLPEGYRAIVVDNGSTDRSAEVARAHGALVVTESRRGFGAAAHA' A
#
# COMPACT_ATOMS: atom_id res chain seq x y z
N MET A 1 18.61 7.40 -6.71
CA MET A 1 17.19 7.02 -6.92
C MET A 1 16.57 8.09 -7.78
N THR A 2 16.00 7.73 -8.93
CA THR A 2 15.18 8.67 -9.72
C THR A 2 13.97 9.05 -8.86
N PRO A 3 13.61 10.34 -8.73
CA PRO A 3 12.41 10.73 -8.00
C PRO A 3 11.19 10.07 -8.63
N ALA A 4 10.28 9.56 -7.79
CA ALA A 4 9.00 9.06 -8.26
C ALA A 4 8.23 10.21 -8.91
N LEU A 5 7.69 9.96 -10.10
CA LEU A 5 6.87 10.91 -10.83
C LEU A 5 5.41 10.87 -10.36
N VAL A 6 4.98 9.73 -9.81
CA VAL A 6 3.61 9.50 -9.34
C VAL A 6 3.62 8.68 -8.06
N ASP A 7 2.88 9.14 -7.06
CA ASP A 7 2.55 8.35 -5.86
C ASP A 7 1.21 7.64 -6.06
N VAL A 8 1.16 6.34 -5.77
CA VAL A 8 -0.05 5.51 -5.80
C VAL A 8 -0.42 5.13 -4.37
N ILE A 9 -1.51 5.72 -3.88
CA ILE A 9 -2.07 5.41 -2.56
C ILE A 9 -2.95 4.15 -2.68
N LEU A 10 -2.65 3.13 -1.89
CA LEU A 10 -3.35 1.85 -1.85
C LEU A 10 -3.92 1.63 -0.44
N PRO A 11 -5.21 1.94 -0.20
CA PRO A 11 -5.90 1.51 1.00
C PRO A 11 -5.84 -0.01 1.12
N CYS A 12 -5.48 -0.52 2.29
CA CYS A 12 -5.25 -1.94 2.49
C CYS A 12 -5.87 -2.40 3.82
N LEU A 13 -6.66 -3.48 3.76
CA LEU A 13 -7.20 -4.17 4.92
C LEU A 13 -7.30 -5.66 4.59
N ASP A 14 -6.39 -6.46 5.15
CA ASP A 14 -6.36 -7.92 4.97
C ASP A 14 -6.27 -8.36 3.48
N GLU A 15 -5.29 -7.79 2.76
CA GLU A 15 -5.06 -7.98 1.31
C GLU A 15 -3.74 -8.72 1.01
N GLU A 16 -3.26 -9.61 1.91
CA GLU A 16 -1.96 -10.28 1.76
C GLU A 16 -1.78 -11.03 0.43
N GLU A 17 -2.87 -11.60 -0.11
CA GLU A 17 -2.86 -12.34 -1.37
C GLU A 17 -2.91 -11.42 -2.60
N ALA A 18 -3.54 -10.25 -2.50
CA ALA A 18 -3.76 -9.33 -3.61
C ALA A 18 -2.59 -8.36 -3.82
N LEU A 19 -1.96 -7.90 -2.74
CA LEU A 19 -0.86 -6.93 -2.78
C LEU A 19 0.29 -7.31 -3.72
N PRO A 20 0.82 -8.55 -3.73
CA PRO A 20 1.89 -8.93 -4.65
C PRO A 20 1.53 -8.71 -6.12
N TRP A 21 0.28 -9.00 -6.49
CA TRP A 21 -0.17 -8.88 -7.87
C TRP A 21 -0.18 -7.42 -8.34
N VAL A 22 -0.69 -6.51 -7.51
CA VAL A 22 -0.76 -5.08 -7.83
C VAL A 22 0.63 -4.45 -7.82
N LEU A 23 1.41 -4.68 -6.76
CA LEU A 23 2.70 -4.01 -6.56
C LEU A 23 3.72 -4.42 -7.64
N ALA A 24 3.70 -5.67 -8.10
CA ALA A 24 4.59 -6.14 -9.17
C ALA A 24 4.26 -5.55 -10.56
N ARG A 25 3.14 -4.83 -10.72
CA ARG A 25 2.65 -4.29 -12.01
C ARG A 25 2.68 -2.77 -12.08
N LEU A 26 3.19 -2.10 -11.04
CA LEU A 26 3.35 -0.65 -11.08
C LEU A 26 4.37 -0.25 -12.16
N PRO A 27 4.07 0.75 -13.00
CA PRO A 27 5.01 1.23 -14.01
C PRO A 27 6.29 1.82 -13.38
N GLU A 28 7.36 1.89 -14.17
CA GLU A 28 8.56 2.60 -13.75
C GLU A 28 8.26 4.08 -13.41
N GLY A 29 8.88 4.57 -12.35
CA GLY A 29 8.65 5.95 -11.86
C GLY A 29 7.44 6.10 -10.95
N TYR A 30 6.69 5.03 -10.67
CA TYR A 30 5.59 5.03 -9.70
C TYR A 30 6.08 4.54 -8.34
N ARG A 31 5.63 5.18 -7.27
CA ARG A 31 5.90 4.76 -5.89
C ARG A 31 4.61 4.32 -5.22
N ALA A 32 4.59 3.09 -4.73
CA ALA A 32 3.49 2.58 -3.93
C ALA A 32 3.55 3.14 -2.49
N ILE A 33 2.42 3.66 -2.03
CA ILE A 33 2.16 4.00 -0.63
C ILE A 33 0.96 3.16 -0.19
N VAL A 34 1.21 2.11 0.59
CA VAL A 34 0.16 1.25 1.14
C VAL A 34 -0.28 1.82 2.48
N VAL A 35 -1.57 2.12 2.61
CA VAL A 35 -2.18 2.60 3.85
C VAL A 35 -2.86 1.41 4.53
N ASP A 36 -2.14 0.78 5.46
CA ASP A 36 -2.66 -0.34 6.25
C ASP A 36 -3.66 0.17 7.27
N ASN A 37 -4.92 -0.26 7.10
CA ASN A 37 -6.06 0.22 7.84
C ASN A 37 -6.51 -0.75 8.95
N GLY A 38 -5.54 -1.35 9.60
CA GLY A 38 -5.75 -2.32 10.67
C GLY A 38 -5.92 -3.74 10.15
N SER A 39 -5.08 -4.13 9.19
CA SER A 39 -4.96 -5.54 8.79
C SER A 39 -4.52 -6.39 9.98
N THR A 40 -5.05 -7.60 10.02
CA THR A 40 -4.77 -8.66 10.99
C THR A 40 -3.95 -9.80 10.37
N ASP A 41 -3.82 -9.81 9.05
CA ASP A 41 -2.98 -10.71 8.27
C ASP A 41 -1.56 -10.13 8.04
N ARG A 42 -0.83 -10.67 7.06
CA ARG A 42 0.55 -10.26 6.75
C ARG A 42 0.65 -9.12 5.72
N SER A 43 -0.43 -8.42 5.41
CA SER A 43 -0.48 -7.38 4.38
C SER A 43 0.66 -6.36 4.48
N ALA A 44 0.90 -5.84 5.68
CA ALA A 44 1.93 -4.82 5.90
C ALA A 44 3.36 -5.36 5.69
N GLU A 45 3.60 -6.64 5.98
CA GLU A 45 4.89 -7.29 5.70
C GLU A 45 5.08 -7.49 4.20
N VAL A 46 4.05 -8.02 3.54
CA VAL A 46 4.03 -8.29 2.10
C VAL A 46 4.26 -7.01 1.31
N ALA A 47 3.58 -5.91 1.66
CA ALA A 47 3.77 -4.61 1.02
C ALA A 47 5.22 -4.11 1.13
N ARG A 48 5.83 -4.19 2.32
CA ARG A 48 7.24 -3.77 2.52
C ARG A 48 8.20 -4.64 1.73
N ALA A 49 7.96 -5.96 1.68
CA ALA A 49 8.80 -6.88 0.92
C ALA A 49 8.78 -6.58 -0.60
N HIS A 50 7.70 -5.98 -1.11
CA HIS A 50 7.58 -5.53 -2.50
C HIS A 50 8.04 -4.07 -2.71
N GLY A 51 8.68 -3.45 -1.71
CA GLY A 51 9.25 -2.12 -1.82
C GLY A 51 8.25 -0.96 -1.68
N ALA A 52 7.02 -1.23 -1.23
CA ALA A 52 6.06 -0.18 -0.92
C ALA A 52 6.43 0.57 0.36
N LEU A 53 6.13 1.87 0.40
CA LEU A 53 6.06 2.61 1.65
C LEU A 53 4.78 2.21 2.36
N VAL A 54 4.87 1.74 3.61
CA VAL A 54 3.69 1.37 4.40
C VAL A 54 3.44 2.42 5.47
N VAL A 55 2.23 2.97 5.47
CA VAL A 55 1.69 3.90 6.48
C VAL A 55 0.55 3.19 7.20
N THR A 56 0.52 3.26 8.52
CA THR A 56 -0.58 2.68 9.33
C THR A 56 -1.62 3.76 9.63
N GLU A 57 -2.89 3.51 9.30
CA GLU A 57 -4.03 4.35 9.72
C GLU A 57 -4.79 3.64 10.85
N SER A 58 -4.74 4.25 12.03
CA SER A 58 -5.32 3.75 13.26
C SER A 58 -6.86 3.65 13.27
N ARG A 59 -7.55 4.42 12.43
CA ARG A 59 -9.02 4.45 12.35
C ARG A 59 -9.49 3.55 11.23
N ARG A 60 -10.16 2.44 11.54
CA ARG A 60 -10.69 1.53 10.51
C ARG A 60 -11.75 2.19 9.63
N GLY A 61 -11.82 1.75 8.38
CA GLY A 61 -12.76 2.16 7.35
C GLY A 61 -12.05 2.72 6.11
N PHE A 62 -12.51 2.33 4.92
CA PHE A 62 -11.93 2.76 3.65
C PHE A 62 -11.79 4.29 3.54
N GLY A 63 -12.79 5.04 4.03
CA GLY A 63 -12.71 6.49 4.09
C GLY A 63 -11.51 6.99 4.87
N ALA A 64 -11.18 6.42 6.03
CA ALA A 64 -10.02 6.85 6.80
C ALA A 64 -8.69 6.59 6.06
N ALA A 65 -8.63 5.52 5.26
CA ALA A 65 -7.44 5.18 4.49
C ALA A 65 -7.32 5.89 3.12
N ALA A 66 -8.43 6.43 2.59
CA ALA A 66 -8.52 6.95 1.22
C ALA A 66 -9.10 8.38 1.11
N HIS A 67 -9.34 9.07 2.22
CA HIS A 67 -9.89 10.43 2.20
C HIS A 67 -8.91 11.43 1.59
N ALA A 68 -9.42 12.29 0.71
CA ALA A 68 -8.70 13.36 0.04
C ALA A 68 -8.87 14.70 0.76
#